data_AF-A0A2E9NWH5-F1
#
_entry.id   AF-A0A2E9NWH5-F1
#
_cell.length_a   1.000
_cell.length_b   1.000
_cell.length_c   1.000
_cell.angle_alpha   90.00
_cell.angle_beta   90.00
_cell.angle_gamma   90.00
#
_symmetry.space_group_name_H-M   'P 1'
#
loop_
_entity.id
_entity.type
_entity.pdbx_description
1 polymer ?
#
loop_
_entity_poly.entity_id
_entity_poly.type
_entity_poly.pdbx_seq_one_letter_code
_entity_poly.pdbx_strand_id
1 'polypeptide(L)'
;MEKMDAGNWRTGLNVEALLREKPELFEFFQAVKIINLLKNRLERRGSDIGVSEAAIKFSSLVSHSFPASNIASLEFPENSSDPAEMQVNFMGLAGAHGPLPTPITEMILDQARSKNHGAAAFLDIFNNRLIQLFYK
;
A
#
# COMPACT_ATOMS: atom_id res chain seq x y z
N MET A 1 -22.10 25.45 -36.29
CA MET A 1 -21.33 26.29 -35.35
C MET A 1 -21.23 25.52 -34.05
N GLU A 2 -20.38 24.50 -34.08
CA GLU A 2 -20.18 23.53 -33.00
C GLU A 2 -18.81 23.86 -32.42
N LYS A 3 -18.80 24.42 -31.21
CA LYS A 3 -17.55 24.79 -30.55
C LYS A 3 -16.86 23.50 -30.12
N MET A 4 -15.77 23.19 -30.81
CA MET A 4 -14.75 22.26 -30.35
C MET A 4 -14.23 22.75 -29.00
N ASP A 5 -14.52 21.98 -27.95
CA ASP A 5 -13.99 22.24 -26.61
C ASP A 5 -12.48 22.01 -26.62
N ALA A 6 -11.75 23.06 -26.28
CA ALA A 6 -10.30 23.05 -26.18
C ALA A 6 -9.88 22.08 -25.07
N GLY A 7 -9.24 20.98 -25.48
CA GLY A 7 -8.75 19.93 -24.60
C GLY A 7 -7.96 20.47 -23.42
N ASN A 8 -8.51 20.23 -22.22
CA ASN A 8 -7.82 20.41 -20.96
C ASN A 8 -6.69 19.37 -20.85
N TRP A 9 -5.52 19.68 -21.38
CA TRP A 9 -4.32 18.82 -21.30
C TRP A 9 -3.82 18.61 -19.86
N ARG A 10 -4.34 19.38 -18.89
CA ARG A 10 -4.13 19.17 -17.45
C ARG A 10 -5.00 18.07 -16.83
N THR A 11 -5.95 17.51 -17.59
CA THR A 11 -6.79 16.35 -17.19
C THR A 11 -6.37 15.07 -17.93
N GLY A 12 -5.09 14.90 -18.21
CA GLY A 12 -4.54 13.54 -18.18
C GLY A 12 -4.71 13.01 -16.76
N LEU A 13 -5.23 11.78 -16.60
CA LEU A 13 -5.46 11.11 -15.31
C LEU A 13 -4.57 11.66 -14.19
N ASN A 14 -5.16 12.33 -13.20
CA ASN A 14 -4.42 12.80 -12.04
C ASN A 14 -3.66 11.59 -11.47
N VAL A 15 -2.34 11.68 -11.35
CA VAL A 15 -1.48 10.58 -10.87
C VAL A 15 -1.99 10.04 -9.53
N GLU A 16 -2.54 10.91 -8.69
CA GLU A 16 -3.22 10.49 -7.46
C GLU A 16 -4.45 9.61 -7.71
N ALA A 17 -5.32 10.01 -8.65
CA ALA A 17 -6.50 9.23 -9.00
C ALA A 17 -6.12 7.87 -9.60
N LEU A 18 -5.11 7.86 -10.47
CA LEU A 18 -4.60 6.62 -11.08
C LEU A 18 -3.99 5.69 -10.03
N LEU A 19 -3.23 6.23 -9.07
CA LEU A 19 -2.64 5.44 -7.97
C LEU A 19 -3.72 4.83 -7.06
N ARG A 20 -4.83 5.54 -6.83
CA ARG A 20 -5.98 5.05 -6.05
C ARG A 20 -6.76 3.96 -6.78
N GLU A 21 -6.94 4.10 -8.09
CA GLU A 21 -7.74 3.16 -8.89
C GLU A 21 -6.94 1.91 -9.28
N LYS A 22 -5.67 2.08 -9.66
CA LYS A 22 -4.81 1.02 -10.21
C LYS A 22 -3.40 1.06 -9.61
N PRO A 23 -3.25 0.79 -8.31
CA PRO A 23 -1.95 0.81 -7.64
C PRO A 23 -0.95 -0.21 -8.22
N GLU A 24 -1.44 -1.30 -8.81
CA GLU A 24 -0.63 -2.35 -9.43
C GLU A 24 0.20 -1.89 -10.63
N LEU A 25 -0.16 -0.75 -11.24
CA LEU A 25 0.59 -0.15 -12.35
C LEU A 25 1.83 0.61 -11.89
N PHE A 26 2.00 0.82 -10.58
CA PHE A 26 3.10 1.57 -10.02
C PHE A 26 4.13 0.66 -9.36
N GLU A 27 5.39 1.02 -9.53
CA GLU A 27 6.47 0.44 -8.73
C GLU A 27 6.37 0.89 -7.28
N PHE A 28 6.78 0.02 -6.34
CA PHE A 28 6.68 0.27 -4.90
C PHE A 28 7.28 1.63 -4.50
N PHE A 29 8.53 1.90 -4.89
CA PHE A 29 9.21 3.16 -4.55
C PHE A 29 8.52 4.39 -5.14
N GLN A 30 7.94 4.25 -6.34
CA GLN A 30 7.22 5.35 -6.97
C GLN A 30 5.94 5.66 -6.21
N ALA A 31 5.14 4.64 -5.87
CA ALA A 31 3.92 4.79 -5.08
C ALA A 31 4.20 5.43 -3.72
N VAL A 32 5.20 4.92 -2.99
CA VAL A 32 5.58 5.46 -1.67
C VAL A 32 6.00 6.93 -1.78
N LYS A 33 6.76 7.30 -2.81
CA LYS A 33 7.17 8.69 -3.03
C LYS A 33 5.97 9.60 -3.30
N ILE A 34 5.03 9.17 -4.14
CA ILE A 34 3.81 9.93 -4.45
C ILE A 34 2.98 10.14 -3.18
N ILE A 35 2.76 9.10 -2.37
CA ILE A 35 1.98 9.19 -1.13
C ILE A 35 2.62 10.16 -0.14
N ASN A 36 3.95 10.09 0.05
CA ASN A 36 4.66 11.03 0.92
C ASN A 36 4.54 12.48 0.42
N LEU A 37 4.57 12.72 -0.90
CA LEU A 37 4.37 14.05 -1.47
C LEU A 37 2.95 14.57 -1.24
N LEU A 38 1.94 13.71 -1.33
CA LEU A 38 0.55 14.06 -1.05
C LEU A 38 0.37 14.44 0.43
N LYS A 39 0.90 13.64 1.35
CA LYS A 39 0.85 13.92 2.78
C LYS A 39 1.54 15.24 3.15
N ASN A 40 2.77 15.45 2.67
CA ASN A 40 3.52 16.69 2.89
C ASN A 40 2.78 17.93 2.36
N ARG A 41 2.03 17.79 1.25
CA ARG A 41 1.21 18.89 0.70
C ARG A 41 0.03 19.22 1.61
N LEU A 42 -0.59 18.22 2.23
CA LEU A 42 -1.69 18.42 3.16
C LEU A 42 -1.20 19.07 4.46
N GLU A 43 -0.10 18.59 5.05
CA GLU A 43 0.52 19.18 6.25
C GLU A 43 0.87 20.66 6.05
N ARG A 44 1.47 21.02 4.91
CA ARG A 44 1.78 22.42 4.57
C ARG A 44 0.55 23.31 4.42
N ARG A 45 -0.61 22.75 4.13
CA ARG A 45 -1.88 23.50 3.99
C ARG A 45 -2.51 23.82 5.36
N GLY A 46 -1.89 23.40 6.46
CA GLY A 46 -2.34 23.72 7.82
C GLY A 46 -3.59 22.98 8.24
N SER A 47 -3.91 21.85 7.60
CA SER A 47 -4.89 20.92 8.17
C SER A 47 -4.34 20.41 9.51
N ASP A 48 -5.21 20.37 10.51
CA ASP A 48 -4.97 19.86 11.87
C ASP A 48 -4.81 18.32 11.84
N ILE A 49 -3.88 17.86 11.02
CA ILE A 49 -3.55 16.46 10.82
C ILE A 49 -2.73 16.10 12.05
N GLY A 50 -3.31 15.27 12.91
CA GLY A 50 -2.58 14.67 14.01
C GLY A 50 -1.26 14.10 13.47
N VAL A 51 -0.20 14.23 14.27
CA VAL A 51 1.18 13.82 13.96
C VAL A 51 1.25 12.29 13.80
N SER A 52 0.64 11.75 12.75
CA SER A 52 0.91 10.39 12.34
C SER A 52 2.35 10.38 11.85
N GLU A 53 3.25 9.75 12.61
CA GLU A 53 4.69 9.75 12.35
C GLU A 53 5.02 9.04 11.02
N ALA A 54 4.15 8.14 10.56
CA ALA A 54 4.29 7.40 9.30
C ALA A 54 3.23 7.84 8.27
N ALA A 55 3.63 8.01 7.00
CA ALA A 55 2.68 8.29 5.92
C ALA A 55 1.93 7.03 5.44
N ILE A 56 2.53 5.86 5.66
CA ILE A 56 2.07 4.58 5.15
C ILE A 56 2.31 3.53 6.23
N LYS A 57 1.31 2.65 6.40
CA LYS A 57 1.42 1.40 7.14
C LYS A 57 1.49 0.27 6.13
N PHE A 58 2.53 -0.55 6.23
CA PHE A 58 2.74 -1.65 5.30
C PHE A 58 2.27 -2.98 5.91
N SER A 59 1.67 -3.82 5.09
CA SER A 59 1.39 -5.22 5.38
C SER A 59 1.88 -6.09 4.24
N SER A 60 2.03 -7.40 4.47
CA SER A 60 2.39 -8.33 3.41
C SER A 60 1.23 -9.28 3.10
N LEU A 61 1.01 -9.53 1.81
CA LEU A 61 0.10 -10.58 1.39
C LEU A 61 0.72 -11.96 1.68
N VAL A 62 -0.02 -12.80 2.39
CA VAL A 62 0.31 -14.23 2.57
C VAL A 62 -0.26 -14.98 1.38
N SER A 63 0.60 -15.28 0.41
CA SER A 63 0.22 -16.00 -0.81
C SER A 63 1.38 -16.81 -1.37
N HIS A 64 1.06 -17.92 -2.04
CA HIS A 64 1.98 -18.71 -2.86
C HIS A 64 1.93 -18.33 -4.35
N SER A 65 1.11 -17.35 -4.73
CA SER A 65 1.00 -16.89 -6.12
C SER A 65 2.22 -16.07 -6.54
N PHE A 66 2.59 -16.16 -7.81
CA PHE A 66 3.57 -15.25 -8.41
C PHE A 66 2.87 -13.95 -8.83
N PRO A 67 3.13 -12.81 -8.16
CA PRO A 67 2.38 -11.58 -8.38
C PRO A 67 2.92 -10.81 -9.59
N ALA A 68 2.04 -10.11 -10.32
CA ALA A 68 2.41 -9.29 -11.47
C ALA A 68 3.00 -7.92 -11.09
N SER A 69 2.82 -7.50 -9.84
CA SER A 69 3.22 -6.19 -9.30
C SER A 69 3.76 -6.31 -7.88
N ASN A 70 4.54 -5.32 -7.44
CA ASN A 70 5.01 -5.26 -6.05
C ASN A 70 3.91 -4.87 -5.05
N ILE A 71 2.89 -4.15 -5.50
CA ILE A 71 1.77 -3.67 -4.68
C ILE A 71 0.57 -4.58 -4.92
N ALA A 72 0.06 -5.19 -3.85
CA ALA A 72 -1.12 -6.03 -3.86
C ALA A 72 -2.40 -5.20 -3.73
N SER A 73 -2.41 -4.24 -2.80
CA SER A 73 -3.49 -3.30 -2.60
C SER A 73 -2.97 -2.00 -1.98
N LEU A 74 -3.74 -0.94 -2.18
CA LEU A 74 -3.49 0.36 -1.56
C LEU A 74 -4.82 0.97 -1.16
N GLU A 75 -4.99 1.19 0.14
CA GLU A 75 -6.18 1.79 0.72
C GLU A 75 -5.84 3.13 1.35
N PHE A 76 -6.66 4.13 1.06
CA PHE A 76 -6.55 5.44 1.69
C PHE A 76 -7.70 5.60 2.68
N PRO A 77 -7.41 5.93 3.95
CA PRO A 77 -8.45 6.15 4.93
C PRO A 77 -9.30 7.37 4.59
N GLU A 78 -10.56 7.38 5.06
CA GLU A 78 -11.47 8.52 4.92
C GLU A 78 -10.92 9.77 5.63
N ASN A 79 -10.29 9.56 6.78
CA ASN A 79 -9.59 10.61 7.50
C ASN A 79 -8.21 10.82 6.87
N SER A 80 -7.97 12.03 6.37
CA SER A 80 -6.67 12.43 5.81
C SER A 80 -5.50 12.42 6.81
N SER A 81 -5.79 12.20 8.10
CA SER A 81 -4.80 12.08 9.17
C SER A 81 -4.28 10.67 9.39
N ASP A 82 -5.01 9.66 8.94
CA ASP A 82 -4.62 8.27 9.10
C ASP A 82 -3.64 7.87 7.98
N PRO A 83 -2.66 6.99 8.25
CA PRO A 83 -1.71 6.53 7.24
C PRO A 83 -2.43 5.71 6.17
N ALA A 84 -1.95 5.79 4.92
CA ALA A 84 -2.40 4.87 3.87
C ALA A 84 -1.99 3.44 4.24
N GLU A 85 -2.85 2.46 3.97
CA GLU A 85 -2.53 1.04 4.15
C GLU A 85 -2.10 0.45 2.82
N MET A 86 -0.85 0.01 2.72
CA MET A 86 -0.29 -0.59 1.50
C MET A 86 0.06 -2.05 1.78
N GLN A 87 -0.62 -2.96 1.08
CA GLN A 87 -0.24 -4.36 1.09
C GLN A 87 0.74 -4.64 -0.05
N VAL A 88 1.87 -5.25 0.29
CA VAL A 88 2.90 -5.61 -0.69
C VAL A 88 2.96 -7.11 -0.93
N ASN A 89 3.48 -7.46 -2.10
CA ASN A 89 3.66 -8.82 -2.57
C ASN A 89 5.09 -9.37 -2.33
N PHE A 90 5.97 -8.56 -1.76
CA PHE A 90 7.38 -8.89 -1.55
C PHE A 90 7.76 -8.72 -0.08
N MET A 91 8.89 -9.30 0.34
CA MET A 91 9.41 -9.21 1.72
C MET A 91 8.46 -9.71 2.82
N GLY A 92 7.42 -10.46 2.47
CA GLY A 92 6.54 -11.10 3.44
C GLY A 92 7.20 -12.26 4.16
N LEU A 93 7.17 -12.25 5.50
CA LEU A 93 7.68 -13.37 6.29
C LEU A 93 6.98 -14.70 5.95
N ALA A 94 5.67 -14.66 5.70
CA ALA A 94 4.85 -15.79 5.26
C ALA A 94 4.49 -15.74 3.76
N GLY A 95 5.23 -14.96 2.95
CA GLY A 95 5.01 -14.90 1.50
C GLY A 95 5.58 -16.11 0.76
N ALA A 96 5.34 -16.21 -0.55
CA ALA A 96 5.82 -17.30 -1.41
C ALA A 96 7.34 -17.54 -1.34
N HIS A 97 8.10 -16.47 -1.09
CA HIS A 97 9.55 -16.48 -0.94
C HIS A 97 10.00 -16.07 0.46
N GLY A 98 9.10 -16.19 1.45
CA GLY A 98 9.37 -15.87 2.85
C GLY A 98 10.29 -16.90 3.53
N PRO A 99 10.99 -16.51 4.60
CA PRO A 99 11.85 -17.41 5.37
C PRO A 99 11.08 -18.44 6.22
N LEU A 100 9.75 -18.28 6.38
CA LEU A 100 8.97 -19.19 7.19
C LEU A 100 8.81 -20.56 6.50
N PRO A 101 8.92 -21.67 7.26
CA PRO A 101 8.62 -23.00 6.74
C PRO A 101 7.20 -23.13 6.20
N THR A 102 7.03 -23.88 5.11
CA THR A 102 5.75 -24.12 4.43
C THR A 102 4.61 -24.56 5.36
N PRO A 103 4.79 -25.49 6.32
CA PRO A 103 3.69 -25.90 7.20
C PRO A 103 3.13 -24.74 8.04
N ILE A 104 3.98 -23.77 8.41
CA ILE A 104 3.56 -22.60 9.18
C ILE A 104 2.79 -21.64 8.28
N THR A 105 3.27 -21.40 7.05
CA THR A 105 2.58 -20.50 6.11
C THR A 105 1.21 -21.05 5.71
N GLU A 106 1.10 -22.36 5.49
CA GLU A 106 -0.17 -23.05 5.21
C GLU A 106 -1.16 -22.91 6.38
N MET A 107 -0.69 -23.13 7.61
CA MET A 107 -1.51 -22.93 8.81
C MET A 107 -2.06 -21.50 8.90
N ILE A 108 -1.21 -20.49 8.62
CA ILE A 108 -1.64 -19.09 8.63
C ILE A 108 -2.66 -18.81 7.52
N LEU A 109 -2.45 -19.38 6.33
CA LEU A 109 -3.36 -19.25 5.21
C LEU A 109 -4.73 -19.86 5.51
N ASP A 110 -4.78 -21.04 6.13
CA ASP A 110 -6.02 -21.70 6.53
C ASP A 110 -6.76 -20.95 7.65
N GLN A 111 -6.03 -20.35 8.59
CA GLN A 111 -6.62 -19.45 9.58
C GLN A 111 -7.22 -18.21 8.91
N ALA A 112 -6.51 -17.59 7.96
CA ALA A 112 -7.02 -16.43 7.23
C ALA A 112 -8.28 -16.76 6.42
N ARG A 113 -8.35 -17.94 5.78
CA ARG A 113 -9.57 -18.46 5.12
C ARG A 113 -10.73 -18.61 6.09
N SER A 114 -10.43 -18.99 7.33
CA SER A 114 -11.41 -19.10 8.43
C SER A 114 -11.74 -17.76 9.10
N LYS A 115 -11.37 -16.63 8.47
CA LYS A 115 -11.51 -15.24 8.99
C LYS A 115 -10.76 -14.98 10.29
N ASN A 116 -9.79 -15.84 10.63
CA ASN A 116 -8.88 -15.61 11.73
C ASN A 116 -7.58 -15.00 11.19
N HIS A 117 -7.49 -13.67 11.27
CA HIS A 117 -6.34 -12.92 10.76
C HIS A 117 -5.28 -12.64 11.84
N GLY A 118 -5.40 -13.21 13.05
CA GLY A 118 -4.54 -12.88 14.19
C GLY A 118 -3.05 -13.16 13.92
N ALA A 119 -2.74 -14.32 13.34
CA ALA A 119 -1.36 -14.69 13.02
C ALA A 119 -0.76 -13.81 11.91
N ALA A 120 -1.55 -13.50 10.87
CA ALA A 120 -1.12 -12.60 9.79
C ALA A 120 -0.89 -11.17 10.31
N ALA A 121 -1.82 -10.64 11.11
CA ALA A 121 -1.72 -9.32 11.73
C ALA A 121 -0.51 -9.21 12.67
N PHE A 122 -0.18 -10.30 13.38
CA PHE A 122 1.05 -10.35 14.18
C PHE A 122 2.31 -10.25 13.32
N LEU A 123 2.38 -10.99 12.20
CA LEU A 123 3.52 -10.90 11.28
C LEU A 123 3.62 -9.51 10.65
N ASP A 124 2.51 -8.82 10.43
CA ASP A 124 2.50 -7.47 9.86
C ASP A 124 3.19 -6.42 10.74
N ILE A 125 3.30 -6.63 12.06
CA ILE A 125 4.12 -5.77 12.93
C ILE A 125 5.59 -5.77 12.45
N PHE A 126 6.11 -6.95 12.09
CA PHE A 126 7.46 -7.12 11.59
C PHE A 126 7.59 -6.69 10.13
N ASN A 127 6.64 -7.10 9.27
CA ASN A 127 6.63 -6.72 7.85
C ASN A 127 6.64 -5.19 7.71
N ASN A 128 5.78 -4.49 8.47
CA ASN A 128 5.72 -3.04 8.48
C ASN A 128 7.08 -2.41 8.75
N ARG A 129 7.79 -2.89 9.78
CA ARG A 129 9.11 -2.37 10.13
C ARG A 129 10.17 -2.71 9.08
N LEU A 130 10.18 -3.93 8.56
CA LEU A 130 11.13 -4.38 7.55
C LEU A 130 11.00 -3.54 6.26
N ILE A 131 9.77 -3.33 5.78
CA ILE A 131 9.50 -2.56 4.57
C ILE A 131 9.87 -1.08 4.77
N GLN A 132 9.58 -0.52 5.95
CA GLN A 132 10.04 0.84 6.29
C GLN A 132 11.57 0.97 6.26
N LEU A 133 12.30 -0.04 6.75
CA LEU A 133 13.76 -0.04 6.73
C LEU A 133 14.31 -0.23 5.32
N PHE A 134 13.63 -1.01 4.48
CA PHE A 134 14.01 -1.22 3.08
C PHE A 134 13.85 0.05 2.23
N TYR A 135 12.83 0.87 2.52
CA TYR A 135 12.59 2.12 1.80
C TYR A 135 13.53 3.28 2.22
N LYS A 136 14.02 3.27 3.45
CA LYS A 136 14.91 4.32 3.99
C LYS A 136 16.27 4.31 3.29
#